data_AF-A0A1V6FUN5-F1
#
_entry.id   AF-A0A1V6FUN5-F1
#
_cell.length_a   1.000
_cell.length_b   1.000
_cell.length_c   1.000
_cell.angle_alpha   90.00
_cell.angle_beta   90.00
_cell.angle_gamma   90.00
#
_symmetry.space_group_name_H-M   'P 1'
#
loop_
_entity.id
_entity.type
_entity.pdbx_description
1 polymer ?
#
loop_
_entity_poly.entity_id
_entity_poly.type
_entity_poly.pdbx_seq_one_letter_code
_entity_poly.pdbx_strand_id
1 'polypeptide(L)'
;MSSVNYFRRNRGSTLIEALVAILILSFGLLALGGFLTYAVQLPKLSGNRSVAVVAANDLVERMRANSSGSLSYVTSTFSATSTVPSSMPSGSTCSFPNCTATSLATMDVATVDFQVKRQLPNGGITVTIPNNAAPTIGNVWVIWQEPGNLGTFSTGGSDNCPSAVASLGLSPAPRCVYAPFRL
;
A
#
# COMPACT_ATOMS: atom_id res chain seq x y z
N MET A 1 -56.17 -10.49 61.99
CA MET A 1 -55.51 -9.83 60.84
C MET A 1 -54.99 -10.93 59.93
N SER A 2 -55.76 -11.27 58.89
CA SER A 2 -55.47 -12.40 58.00
C SER A 2 -54.50 -11.98 56.91
N SER A 3 -53.34 -12.65 56.81
CA SER A 3 -52.38 -12.46 55.74
C SER A 3 -52.80 -13.26 54.51
N VAL A 4 -53.03 -12.56 53.40
CA VAL A 4 -53.29 -13.18 52.08
C VAL A 4 -51.94 -13.41 51.40
N ASN A 5 -51.52 -14.67 51.28
CA ASN A 5 -50.32 -15.07 50.54
C ASN A 5 -50.67 -15.32 49.07
N TYR A 6 -50.26 -14.40 48.18
CA TYR A 6 -50.32 -14.62 46.74
C TYR A 6 -49.14 -15.51 46.31
N PHE A 7 -49.38 -16.81 46.13
CA PHE A 7 -48.43 -17.67 45.41
C PHE A 7 -48.33 -17.20 43.96
N ARG A 8 -47.26 -16.47 43.64
CA ARG A 8 -46.95 -16.07 42.26
C ARG A 8 -46.65 -17.33 41.45
N ARG A 9 -47.47 -17.58 40.44
CA ARG A 9 -47.29 -18.66 39.49
C ARG A 9 -46.14 -18.27 38.55
N ASN A 10 -44.96 -18.85 38.73
CA ASN A 10 -43.85 -18.72 37.79
C ASN A 10 -44.32 -19.29 36.44
N ARG A 11 -44.64 -18.41 35.49
CA ARG A 11 -44.91 -18.80 34.11
C ARG A 11 -43.57 -19.22 33.51
N GLY A 12 -43.44 -20.50 33.17
CA GLY A 12 -42.21 -21.13 32.68
C GLY A 12 -41.79 -20.66 31.28
N SER A 13 -41.54 -19.36 31.09
CA SER A 13 -41.02 -18.77 29.85
C SER A 13 -39.50 -18.56 29.87
N THR A 14 -38.81 -18.87 30.98
CA THR A 14 -37.38 -18.56 31.14
C THR A 14 -36.47 -19.35 30.20
N LEU A 15 -36.84 -20.60 29.85
CA LEU A 15 -36.01 -21.45 28.99
C LEU A 15 -36.08 -21.03 27.51
N ILE A 16 -37.28 -20.68 27.01
CA ILE A 16 -37.43 -20.17 25.63
C ILE A 16 -36.78 -18.78 25.49
N GLU A 17 -36.88 -17.94 26.53
CA GLU A 17 -36.25 -16.63 26.58
C GLU A 17 -34.71 -16.72 26.56
N ALA A 18 -34.14 -17.66 27.32
CA ALA A 18 -32.70 -17.92 27.29
C ALA A 18 -32.22 -18.45 25.92
N LEU A 19 -32.97 -19.35 25.29
CA LEU A 19 -32.63 -19.87 23.96
C LEU A 19 -32.67 -18.77 22.88
N VAL A 20 -33.68 -17.90 22.92
CA VAL A 20 -33.77 -16.76 21.99
C VAL A 20 -32.64 -15.75 22.25
N ALA A 21 -32.28 -15.49 23.50
CA ALA A 21 -31.15 -14.62 23.83
C ALA A 21 -29.81 -15.17 23.30
N ILE A 22 -29.55 -16.47 23.48
CA ILE A 22 -28.34 -17.13 22.97
C ILE A 22 -28.34 -17.14 21.44
N LEU A 23 -29.49 -17.34 20.80
CA LEU A 23 -29.63 -17.28 19.34
C LEU A 23 -29.25 -15.89 18.80
N ILE A 24 -29.83 -14.83 19.36
CA ILE A 24 -29.56 -13.44 18.97
C ILE A 24 -28.07 -13.11 19.20
N LEU A 25 -27.52 -13.48 20.35
CA LEU A 25 -26.12 -13.26 20.69
C LEU A 25 -25.18 -13.98 19.73
N SER A 26 -25.50 -15.22 19.36
CA SER A 26 -24.73 -16.01 18.40
C SER A 26 -24.68 -15.30 17.04
N PHE A 27 -25.83 -14.86 16.51
CA PHE A 27 -25.85 -14.09 15.26
C PHE A 27 -25.08 -12.77 15.35
N GLY A 28 -25.15 -12.08 16.49
CA GLY A 28 -24.37 -10.87 16.75
C GLY A 28 -22.86 -11.13 16.71
N LEU A 29 -22.38 -12.21 17.33
CA LEU A 29 -20.96 -12.58 17.30
C LEU A 29 -20.48 -13.01 15.92
N LEU A 30 -21.31 -13.74 15.15
CA LEU A 30 -20.97 -14.11 13.77
C LEU A 30 -20.82 -12.86 12.88
N ALA A 31 -21.74 -11.89 13.00
CA ALA A 31 -21.67 -10.64 12.26
C ALA A 31 -20.40 -9.82 12.62
N LEU A 32 -20.07 -9.72 13.91
CA LEU A 32 -18.85 -9.05 14.37
C LEU A 32 -17.58 -9.75 13.87
N GLY A 33 -17.54 -11.08 13.90
CA GLY A 33 -16.41 -11.86 13.39
C GLY A 33 -16.09 -11.53 11.93
N GLY A 34 -17.12 -11.47 11.07
CA GLY A 34 -16.96 -11.06 9.68
C GLY A 34 -16.45 -9.61 9.57
N PHE A 35 -17.05 -8.67 10.29
CA PHE A 35 -16.65 -7.25 10.26
C PHE A 35 -15.20 -7.03 10.69
N LEU A 36 -14.74 -7.71 11.75
CA LEU A 36 -13.39 -7.58 12.28
C LEU A 36 -12.31 -7.95 11.25
N THR A 37 -12.57 -8.91 10.35
CA THR A 37 -11.61 -9.27 9.29
C THR A 37 -11.33 -8.10 8.34
N TYR A 38 -12.37 -7.35 7.96
CA TYR A 38 -12.22 -6.16 7.10
C TYR A 38 -11.60 -5.00 7.87
N ALA A 39 -12.00 -4.79 9.13
CA ALA A 39 -11.49 -3.71 9.97
C ALA A 39 -9.96 -3.78 10.16
N VAL A 40 -9.37 -4.97 10.20
CA VAL A 40 -7.91 -5.15 10.33
C VAL A 40 -7.16 -4.91 9.01
N GLN A 41 -7.82 -5.08 7.85
CA GLN A 41 -7.19 -4.94 6.54
C GLN A 41 -7.11 -3.47 6.07
N LEU A 42 -8.14 -2.67 6.36
CA LEU A 42 -8.22 -1.28 5.90
C LEU A 42 -7.03 -0.39 6.34
N PRO A 43 -6.54 -0.46 7.60
CA PRO A 43 -5.38 0.32 8.02
C PRO A 43 -4.11 -0.07 7.25
N LYS A 44 -3.96 -1.34 6.86
CA LYS A 44 -2.79 -1.80 6.09
C LYS A 44 -2.78 -1.21 4.69
N LEU A 45 -3.92 -1.19 4.00
CA LEU A 45 -4.06 -0.57 2.69
C LEU A 45 -3.76 0.94 2.73
N SER A 46 -4.30 1.63 3.74
CA SER A 46 -4.02 3.06 3.97
C SER A 46 -2.54 3.30 4.30
N GLY A 47 -1.94 2.43 5.10
CA GLY A 47 -0.52 2.46 5.45
C GLY A 47 0.39 2.30 4.22
N ASN A 48 0.15 1.28 3.39
CA ASN A 48 0.91 1.05 2.15
C ASN A 48 0.84 2.26 1.22
N ARG A 49 -0.36 2.84 1.04
CA ARG A 49 -0.52 4.05 0.24
C ARG A 49 0.23 5.25 0.83
N SER A 50 0.23 5.40 2.15
CA SER A 50 0.96 6.48 2.85
C SER A 50 2.46 6.34 2.64
N VAL A 51 2.99 5.12 2.79
CA VAL A 51 4.40 4.79 2.49
C VAL A 51 4.74 5.13 1.04
N ALA A 52 3.89 4.74 0.08
CA ALA A 52 4.11 5.01 -1.34
C ALA A 52 4.16 6.52 -1.65
N VAL A 53 3.28 7.32 -1.03
CA VAL A 53 3.30 8.79 -1.18
C VAL A 53 4.58 9.40 -0.60
N VAL A 54 5.00 8.96 0.58
CA VAL A 54 6.24 9.45 1.20
C VAL A 54 7.46 9.10 0.34
N ALA A 55 7.54 7.86 -0.17
CA ALA A 55 8.62 7.44 -1.05
C ALA A 55 8.65 8.20 -2.38
N ALA A 56 7.48 8.47 -2.97
CA ALA A 56 7.38 9.27 -4.19
C ALA A 56 7.89 10.70 -3.96
N ASN A 57 7.48 11.33 -2.87
CA ASN A 57 7.92 12.68 -2.51
C ASN A 57 9.42 12.72 -2.20
N ASP A 58 9.96 11.74 -1.45
CA ASP A 58 11.41 11.66 -1.16
C ASP A 58 12.22 11.60 -2.45
N LEU A 59 11.81 10.77 -3.42
CA LEU A 59 12.49 10.70 -4.72
C LEU A 59 12.41 12.01 -5.49
N VAL A 60 11.26 12.68 -5.49
CA VAL A 60 11.09 13.95 -6.19
C VAL A 60 11.95 15.05 -5.55
N GLU A 61 12.04 15.12 -4.22
CA GLU A 61 12.91 16.10 -3.56
C GLU A 61 14.40 15.83 -3.84
N ARG A 62 14.83 14.56 -3.87
CA ARG A 62 16.19 14.18 -4.29
C ARG A 62 16.49 14.62 -5.72
N MET A 63 15.54 14.42 -6.64
CA MET A 63 15.68 14.91 -8.02
C MET A 63 15.79 16.44 -8.09
N ARG A 64 15.05 17.18 -7.26
CA ARG A 64 15.18 18.65 -7.20
C ARG A 64 16.54 19.08 -6.68
N ALA A 65 17.08 18.40 -5.67
CA ALA A 65 18.40 18.68 -5.14
C ALA A 65 19.52 18.38 -6.16
N ASN A 66 19.31 17.44 -7.07
CA ASN A 66 20.27 17.04 -8.11
C ASN A 66 19.65 17.14 -9.51
N SER A 67 19.15 18.33 -9.87
CA SER A 67 18.52 18.58 -11.16
C SER A 67 19.46 18.40 -12.35
N SER A 68 20.78 18.57 -12.15
CA SER A 68 21.80 18.30 -13.17
C SER A 68 21.90 16.83 -13.59
N GLY A 69 21.45 15.90 -12.74
CA GLY A 69 21.49 14.46 -12.98
C GLY A 69 20.16 13.87 -13.43
N SER A 70 19.17 14.69 -13.79
CA SER A 70 17.77 14.27 -13.91
C SER A 70 17.51 13.12 -14.91
N LEU A 71 18.26 13.07 -16.02
CA LEU A 71 18.18 11.95 -16.97
C LEU A 71 18.58 10.60 -16.36
N SER A 72 19.47 10.62 -15.36
CA SER A 72 19.95 9.42 -14.67
C SER A 72 18.97 8.89 -13.62
N TYR A 73 17.89 9.61 -13.32
CA TYR A 73 16.79 9.12 -12.48
C TYR A 73 15.76 8.30 -13.27
N VAL A 74 15.75 8.37 -14.61
CA VAL A 74 14.82 7.62 -15.47
C VAL A 74 15.07 6.11 -15.30
N THR A 75 14.08 5.40 -14.77
CA THR A 75 14.20 3.97 -14.47
C THR A 75 12.85 3.29 -14.40
N SER A 76 12.82 1.96 -14.47
CA SER A 76 11.66 1.16 -14.09
C SER A 76 12.15 -0.09 -13.37
N THR A 77 11.74 -0.24 -12.11
CA THR A 77 12.24 -1.27 -11.19
C THR A 77 11.14 -2.21 -10.67
N PHE A 78 9.88 -1.88 -10.96
CA PHE A 78 8.74 -2.71 -10.57
C PHE A 78 8.80 -4.09 -11.25
N SER A 79 8.61 -5.12 -10.43
CA SER A 79 8.46 -6.51 -10.86
C SER A 79 7.45 -7.22 -9.98
N ALA A 80 6.50 -7.94 -10.59
CA ALA A 80 5.51 -8.75 -9.86
C ALA A 80 6.14 -9.89 -9.05
N THR A 81 7.39 -10.25 -9.35
CA THR A 81 8.17 -11.29 -8.67
C THR A 81 9.32 -10.71 -7.84
N SER A 82 9.26 -9.41 -7.54
CA SER A 82 10.26 -8.76 -6.67
C SER A 82 10.35 -9.48 -5.32
N THR A 83 11.55 -9.92 -4.98
CA THR A 83 11.88 -10.38 -3.63
C THR A 83 12.27 -9.20 -2.76
N VAL A 84 12.00 -9.30 -1.46
CA VAL A 84 12.43 -8.28 -0.50
C VAL A 84 13.97 -8.29 -0.45
N PRO A 85 14.65 -7.19 -0.81
CA PRO A 85 16.11 -7.16 -0.83
C PRO A 85 16.65 -7.23 0.60
N SER A 86 17.67 -8.07 0.81
CA SER A 86 18.34 -8.24 2.11
C SER A 86 19.44 -7.19 2.36
N SER A 87 19.94 -6.58 1.29
CA SER A 87 20.99 -5.56 1.32
C SER A 87 20.85 -4.59 0.15
N MET A 88 21.47 -3.42 0.28
CA MET A 88 21.48 -2.42 -0.78
C MET A 88 22.31 -2.92 -1.97
N PRO A 89 21.91 -2.66 -3.23
CA PRO A 89 22.63 -3.19 -4.39
C PRO A 89 24.07 -2.68 -4.43
N SER A 90 25.02 -3.53 -4.81
CA SER A 90 26.42 -3.13 -4.99
C SER A 90 26.54 -2.04 -6.05
N GLY A 91 27.42 -1.06 -5.83
CA GLY A 91 27.56 0.10 -6.74
C GLY A 91 26.54 1.21 -6.53
N SER A 92 25.58 1.06 -5.61
CA SER A 92 24.61 2.10 -5.25
C SER A 92 25.17 3.17 -4.32
N THR A 93 26.48 3.24 -4.12
CA THR A 93 27.10 4.22 -3.22
C THR A 93 27.93 5.19 -4.04
N CYS A 94 27.79 6.48 -3.76
CA CYS A 94 28.73 7.48 -4.24
C CYS A 94 29.44 8.10 -3.03
N SER A 95 30.73 8.40 -3.17
CA SER A 95 31.52 9.01 -2.11
C SER A 95 32.17 10.29 -2.62
N PHE A 96 32.08 11.35 -1.81
CA PHE A 96 32.76 12.61 -2.08
C PHE A 96 34.29 12.39 -2.07
N PRO A 97 35.07 13.04 -2.96
CA PRO A 97 34.69 14.06 -3.93
C PRO A 97 34.25 13.54 -5.31
N ASN A 98 34.30 12.23 -5.56
CA ASN A 98 34.09 11.65 -6.90
C ASN A 98 32.62 11.35 -7.22
N CYS A 99 31.67 11.91 -6.45
CA CYS A 99 30.25 11.75 -6.72
C CYS A 99 29.81 12.78 -7.78
N THR A 100 29.51 12.29 -8.99
CA THR A 100 28.96 13.10 -10.08
C THR A 100 27.44 13.17 -9.96
N ALA A 101 26.80 14.12 -10.64
CA ALA A 101 25.34 14.22 -10.68
C ALA A 101 24.68 12.90 -11.15
N THR A 102 25.31 12.19 -12.08
CA THR A 102 24.88 10.87 -12.56
C THR A 102 24.98 9.80 -11.49
N SER A 103 26.13 9.68 -10.79
CA SER A 103 26.30 8.63 -9.78
C SER A 103 25.46 8.90 -8.53
N LEU A 104 25.25 10.17 -8.19
CA LEU A 104 24.32 10.58 -7.13
C LEU A 104 22.88 10.14 -7.46
N ALA A 105 22.43 10.39 -8.69
CA ALA A 105 21.10 9.99 -9.14
C ALA A 105 20.89 8.46 -9.07
N THR A 106 21.90 7.67 -9.50
CA THR A 106 21.81 6.21 -9.41
C THR A 106 21.74 5.71 -7.96
N MET A 107 22.46 6.35 -7.03
CA MET A 107 22.40 6.05 -5.60
C MET A 107 21.03 6.40 -5.01
N ASP A 108 20.49 7.57 -5.34
CA ASP A 108 19.18 8.01 -4.86
C ASP A 108 18.06 7.05 -5.29
N VAL A 109 18.03 6.69 -6.58
CA VAL A 109 17.07 5.72 -7.12
C VAL A 109 17.20 4.38 -6.41
N ALA A 110 18.42 3.86 -6.26
CA ALA A 110 18.65 2.58 -5.58
C ALA A 110 18.26 2.62 -4.10
N THR A 111 18.48 3.76 -3.43
CA THR A 111 18.11 3.96 -2.02
C THR A 111 16.60 3.95 -1.86
N VAL A 112 15.87 4.71 -2.68
CA VAL A 112 14.42 4.77 -2.62
C VAL A 112 13.79 3.44 -3.03
N ASP A 113 14.25 2.83 -4.13
CA ASP A 113 13.75 1.52 -4.58
C ASP A 113 13.95 0.44 -3.51
N PHE A 114 15.12 0.42 -2.84
CA PHE A 114 15.37 -0.49 -1.73
C PHE A 114 14.40 -0.29 -0.57
N GLN A 115 14.10 0.96 -0.18
CA GLN A 115 13.12 1.25 0.88
C GLN A 115 11.71 0.81 0.45
N VAL A 116 11.31 1.13 -0.78
CA VAL A 116 10.01 0.75 -1.35
C VAL A 116 9.84 -0.76 -1.35
N LYS A 117 10.83 -1.53 -1.83
CA LYS A 117 10.78 -3.00 -1.84
C LYS A 117 10.75 -3.65 -0.46
N ARG A 118 11.24 -2.95 0.57
CA ARG A 118 11.20 -3.44 1.97
C ARG A 118 9.92 -3.10 2.70
N GLN A 119 9.27 -2.00 2.35
CA GLN A 119 8.08 -1.51 3.05
C GLN A 119 6.78 -1.88 2.34
N LEU A 120 6.82 -2.07 1.02
CA LEU A 120 5.66 -2.40 0.20
C LEU A 120 5.76 -3.83 -0.37
N PRO A 121 4.64 -4.57 -0.41
CA PRO A 121 4.61 -5.91 -1.01
C PRO A 121 4.82 -5.82 -2.54
N ASN A 122 5.81 -6.53 -3.06
CA ASN A 122 6.24 -6.49 -4.47
C ASN A 122 6.40 -5.05 -4.98
N GLY A 123 6.94 -4.16 -4.14
CA GLY A 123 7.11 -2.75 -4.45
C GLY A 123 8.12 -2.48 -5.56
N GLY A 124 7.97 -1.36 -6.23
CA GLY A 124 8.99 -0.79 -7.11
C GLY A 124 8.63 0.62 -7.55
N ILE A 125 9.57 1.25 -8.24
CA ILE A 125 9.43 2.62 -8.75
C ILE A 125 9.60 2.67 -10.27
N THR A 126 8.90 3.60 -10.90
CA THR A 126 9.06 3.93 -12.31
C THR A 126 9.16 5.44 -12.44
N VAL A 127 10.19 5.92 -13.14
CA VAL A 127 10.42 7.33 -13.44
C VAL A 127 10.54 7.47 -14.94
N THR A 128 9.74 8.34 -15.54
CA THR A 128 9.80 8.61 -16.98
C THR A 128 9.84 10.10 -17.26
N ILE A 129 10.55 10.46 -18.32
CA ILE A 129 10.54 11.80 -18.91
C ILE A 129 9.90 11.63 -20.29
N PRO A 130 8.78 12.33 -20.59
CA PRO A 130 8.15 12.21 -21.90
C PRO A 130 9.08 12.70 -23.02
N ASN A 131 9.01 12.04 -24.18
CA ASN A 131 9.80 12.43 -25.34
C ASN A 131 9.55 13.91 -25.70
N ASN A 132 10.64 14.66 -25.94
CA ASN A 132 10.66 16.11 -26.21
C ASN A 132 10.41 17.03 -25.00
N ALA A 133 10.31 16.50 -23.78
CA ALA A 133 10.32 17.34 -22.58
C ALA A 133 11.75 17.72 -22.18
N ALA A 134 11.91 18.93 -21.64
CA ALA A 134 13.13 19.27 -20.91
C ALA A 134 13.34 18.23 -19.79
N PRO A 135 14.60 17.89 -19.44
CA PRO A 135 14.88 16.86 -18.45
C PRO A 135 14.47 17.30 -17.03
N THR A 136 13.75 18.41 -16.89
CA THR A 136 13.20 18.96 -15.66
C THR A 136 11.71 18.65 -15.48
N ILE A 137 11.00 18.07 -16.45
CA ILE A 137 9.58 17.71 -16.31
C ILE A 137 9.40 16.22 -16.58
N GLY A 138 8.74 15.53 -15.65
CA GLY A 138 8.49 14.10 -15.82
C GLY A 138 7.52 13.54 -14.79
N ASN A 139 7.49 12.22 -14.74
CA ASN A 139 6.51 11.45 -14.00
C ASN A 139 7.20 10.43 -13.10
N VAL A 140 6.76 10.32 -11.85
CA VAL A 140 7.14 9.25 -10.92
C VAL A 140 5.91 8.42 -10.58
N TRP A 141 6.10 7.11 -10.55
CA TRP A 141 5.16 6.17 -9.97
C TRP A 141 5.85 5.32 -8.91
N VAL A 142 5.16 5.15 -7.79
CA VAL A 142 5.45 4.10 -6.82
C VAL A 142 4.36 3.05 -6.94
N ILE A 143 4.77 1.81 -7.15
CA ILE A 143 3.92 0.70 -7.55
C ILE A 143 4.10 -0.43 -6.55
N TRP A 144 3.01 -1.06 -6.13
CA TRP A 144 3.05 -2.24 -5.27
C TRP A 144 1.90 -3.17 -5.58
N GLN A 145 2.00 -4.42 -5.14
CA GLN A 145 0.94 -5.40 -5.33
C GLN A 145 0.45 -5.89 -3.98
N GLU A 146 -0.82 -5.61 -3.68
CA GLU A 146 -1.46 -6.09 -2.47
C GLU A 146 -1.61 -7.62 -2.51
N PRO A 147 -1.46 -8.33 -1.38
CA PRO A 147 -1.63 -9.78 -1.36
C PRO A 147 -3.06 -10.20 -1.74
N GLY A 148 -3.18 -11.26 -2.54
CA GLY A 148 -4.43 -11.72 -3.17
C GLY A 148 -5.58 -12.15 -2.24
N ASN A 149 -5.37 -12.20 -0.93
CA ASN A 149 -6.42 -12.52 0.05
C ASN A 149 -7.32 -11.32 0.40
N LEU A 150 -7.07 -10.16 -0.20
CA LEU A 150 -7.85 -8.94 0.00
C LEU A 150 -9.03 -8.93 -0.98
N GLY A 151 -10.05 -9.73 -0.65
CA GLY A 151 -11.26 -9.91 -1.45
C GLY A 151 -11.87 -8.59 -1.96
N THR A 152 -12.25 -8.60 -3.24
CA THR A 152 -13.16 -7.63 -3.90
C THR A 152 -12.72 -6.15 -3.97
N PHE A 153 -11.61 -5.73 -3.36
CA PHE A 153 -11.04 -4.39 -3.56
C PHE A 153 -10.21 -4.32 -4.86
N SER A 154 -10.78 -4.79 -5.97
CA SER A 154 -10.20 -4.63 -7.30
C SER A 154 -10.47 -3.22 -7.80
N THR A 155 -9.69 -2.25 -7.32
CA THR A 155 -9.74 -0.87 -7.82
C THR A 155 -8.77 -0.65 -8.97
N GLY A 156 -8.50 -1.67 -9.80
CA GLY A 156 -7.59 -1.57 -10.95
C GLY A 156 -7.91 -0.44 -11.94
N GLY A 157 -9.13 0.13 -11.86
CA GLY A 157 -9.53 1.33 -12.62
C GLY A 157 -9.39 2.67 -11.90
N SER A 158 -9.09 2.72 -10.59
CA SER A 158 -8.93 3.99 -9.84
C SER A 158 -7.48 4.48 -9.79
N ASP A 159 -6.53 3.58 -9.96
CA ASP A 159 -5.12 3.88 -9.79
C ASP A 159 -4.50 4.13 -11.17
N ASN A 160 -3.97 5.35 -11.37
CA ASN A 160 -3.32 5.78 -12.62
C ASN A 160 -1.93 5.15 -12.77
N CYS A 161 -1.87 3.82 -12.83
CA CYS A 161 -0.65 3.06 -13.07
C CYS A 161 -0.11 3.30 -14.49
N PRO A 162 1.21 3.18 -14.70
CA PRO A 162 1.79 3.24 -16.05
C PRO A 162 1.16 2.17 -16.95
N SER A 163 0.92 2.50 -18.21
CA SER A 163 0.34 1.55 -19.19
C SER A 163 1.15 0.26 -19.32
N ALA A 164 2.49 0.35 -19.24
CA ALA A 164 3.40 -0.80 -19.25
C ALA A 164 3.17 -1.78 -18.08
N VAL A 165 2.73 -1.27 -16.92
CA VAL A 165 2.41 -2.08 -15.75
C VAL A 165 0.98 -2.59 -15.80
N ALA A 166 0.04 -1.74 -16.26
CA ALA A 166 -1.34 -2.14 -16.48
C ALA A 166 -1.49 -3.27 -17.51
N SER A 167 -0.63 -3.30 -18.54
CA SER A 167 -0.61 -4.35 -19.57
C SER A 167 -0.13 -5.71 -19.09
N LEU A 168 0.44 -5.83 -17.88
CA LEU A 168 0.97 -7.10 -17.36
C LEU A 168 -0.13 -8.10 -16.96
N GLY A 169 -1.39 -7.67 -16.85
CA GLY A 169 -2.51 -8.57 -16.53
C GLY A 169 -2.40 -9.27 -15.17
N LEU A 170 -1.71 -8.65 -14.20
CA LEU A 170 -1.46 -9.24 -12.89
C LEU A 170 -2.76 -9.35 -12.09
N SER A 171 -2.91 -10.47 -11.36
CA SER A 171 -4.01 -10.71 -10.43
C SER A 171 -3.46 -11.02 -9.04
N PRO A 172 -3.82 -10.25 -8.00
CA PRO A 172 -4.59 -9.00 -8.05
C PRO A 172 -3.85 -7.87 -8.78
N ALA A 173 -4.58 -6.90 -9.31
CA ALA A 173 -4.01 -5.77 -10.03
C ALA A 173 -3.09 -4.93 -9.13
N PRO A 174 -1.97 -4.39 -9.66
CA PRO A 174 -1.08 -3.54 -8.89
C PRO A 174 -1.75 -2.21 -8.54
N ARG A 175 -1.32 -1.64 -7.42
CA ARG A 175 -1.70 -0.31 -6.92
C ARG A 175 -0.59 0.67 -7.24
N CYS A 176 -0.95 1.92 -7.52
CA CYS A 176 0.03 2.95 -7.87
C CYS A 176 -0.28 4.31 -7.24
N VAL A 177 0.77 5.00 -6.85
CA VAL A 177 0.75 6.45 -6.58
C VAL A 177 1.49 7.15 -7.70
N TYR A 178 0.83 8.14 -8.30
CA TYR A 178 1.38 8.98 -9.35
C TYR A 178 1.79 10.34 -8.77
N ALA A 179 3.03 10.74 -9.01
CA ALA A 179 3.59 12.02 -8.60
C ALA A 179 4.34 12.66 -9.79
N PRO A 180 3.75 13.65 -10.48
CA PRO A 180 4.47 14.41 -11.49
C PRO A 180 5.51 15.32 -10.83
N PHE A 181 6.60 15.59 -11.53
CA PHE A 181 7.63 16.51 -11.05
C PHE A 181 7.97 17.60 -12.06
N ARG A 182 8.41 18.72 -11.51
CA ARG A 182 9.07 19.82 -12.21
C ARG A 182 10.27 20.25 -11.36
N LEU A 183 11.46 20.17 -11.93
CA LEU A 183 12.76 20.50 -11.32
C LEU A 183 13.14 21.96 -11.60
#